data_AF-A0A4Y3HXK2-F1
#
_entry.id   AF-A0A4Y3HXK2-F1
#
_cell.length_a   1.000
_cell.length_b   1.000
_cell.length_c   1.000
_cell.angle_alpha   90.00
_cell.angle_beta   90.00
_cell.angle_gamma   90.00
#
_symmetry.space_group_name_H-M   'P 1'
#
loop_
_entity.id
_entity.type
_entity.pdbx_description
1 polymer ?
#
loop_
_entity_poly.entity_id
_entity_poly.type
_entity_poly.pdbx_seq_one_letter_code
_entity_poly.pdbx_strand_id
1 'polypeptide(L)'
;MARITQKQKEENLAKYNALIVKIFLSEGWESVTYDRLAKETGLRKSTLQGYYPSNREFAMALQGKILPIIMSCLDLSSREAFIQSWEQGLSETQFSMVIRMFVANAAKTESNPSTQGGVLKLIEIIAEHLPGEDAHEIIDLVMGKSVMRLLFGAQRTA
;
A
#
# COMPACT_ATOMS: atom_id res chain seq x y z
N MET A 1 8.53 31.12 18.06
CA MET A 1 8.88 30.12 17.02
C MET A 1 8.51 30.72 15.67
N ALA A 2 9.45 30.77 14.72
CA ALA A 2 9.17 31.31 13.39
C ALA A 2 8.02 30.53 12.73
N ARG A 3 7.01 31.26 12.24
CA ARG A 3 5.86 30.68 11.55
C ARG A 3 6.36 30.13 10.21
N ILE A 4 6.41 28.80 10.08
CA ILE A 4 6.74 28.17 8.80
C ILE A 4 5.75 28.67 7.74
N THR A 5 6.26 28.96 6.54
CA THR A 5 5.40 29.34 5.43
C THR A 5 4.53 28.15 5.02
N GLN A 6 3.38 28.41 4.40
CA GLN A 6 2.49 27.36 3.93
C GLN A 6 3.21 26.37 3.00
N LYS A 7 4.02 26.91 2.06
CA LYS A 7 4.86 26.12 1.15
C LYS A 7 5.81 25.18 1.89
N GLN A 8 6.46 25.66 2.95
CA GLN A 8 7.41 24.84 3.70
C GLN A 8 6.71 23.77 4.55
N LYS A 9 5.47 24.02 4.97
CA LYS A 9 4.63 22.99 5.61
C LYS A 9 4.27 21.88 4.62
N GLU A 10 3.94 22.22 3.39
CA GLU A 10 3.62 21.27 2.32
C GLU A 10 4.83 20.43 1.91
N GLU A 11 6.00 21.05 1.76
CA GLU A 11 7.27 20.34 1.46
C GLU A 11 7.64 19.34 2.56
N ASN A 12 7.51 19.76 3.83
CA ASN A 12 7.73 18.88 4.98
C ASN A 12 6.74 17.71 5.00
N LEU A 13 5.45 17.99 4.77
CA LEU A 13 4.41 16.95 4.72
C LEU A 13 4.71 15.93 3.61
N ALA A 14 5.11 16.39 2.42
CA ALA A 14 5.49 15.50 1.32
C ALA A 14 6.69 14.59 1.70
N LYS A 15 7.69 15.16 2.37
CA LYS A 15 8.85 14.41 2.87
C LYS A 15 8.46 13.35 3.89
N TYR A 16 7.60 13.70 4.85
CA TYR A 16 7.14 12.76 5.87
C TYR A 16 6.24 11.66 5.28
N ASN A 17 5.38 12.01 4.31
CA ASN A 17 4.58 11.02 3.59
C ASN A 17 5.46 10.02 2.83
N ALA A 18 6.52 10.49 2.15
CA ALA A 18 7.46 9.61 1.48
C ALA A 18 8.18 8.65 2.45
N LEU A 19 8.53 9.15 3.64
CA LEU A 19 9.11 8.32 4.70
C LEU A 19 8.11 7.26 5.22
N ILE A 20 6.85 7.63 5.44
CA ILE A 20 5.79 6.70 5.84
C ILE A 20 5.66 5.58 4.80
N VAL A 21 5.58 5.94 3.51
CA VAL A 21 5.50 4.97 2.41
C VAL A 21 6.73 4.06 2.42
N LYS A 22 7.94 4.62 2.60
CA LYS A 22 9.17 3.82 2.67
C LYS A 22 9.15 2.80 3.82
N ILE A 23 8.80 3.23 5.02
CA ILE A 23 8.72 2.35 6.21
C ILE A 23 7.66 1.26 5.95
N PHE A 24 6.49 1.65 5.47
CA PHE A 24 5.42 0.71 5.14
C PHE A 24 5.86 -0.38 4.15
N LEU A 25 6.50 0.01 3.04
CA LEU A 25 6.90 -0.92 1.97
C LEU A 25 8.07 -1.83 2.36
N SER A 26 8.84 -1.48 3.38
CA SER A 26 10.03 -2.24 3.82
C SER A 26 9.78 -3.06 5.08
N GLU A 27 9.07 -2.49 6.06
CA GLU A 27 8.92 -3.05 7.40
C GLU A 27 7.45 -3.33 7.76
N GLY A 28 6.49 -3.01 6.87
CA GLY A 28 5.06 -3.23 7.08
C GLY A 28 4.37 -2.15 7.92
N TRP A 29 3.04 -2.27 8.05
CA TRP A 29 2.19 -1.26 8.69
C TRP A 29 2.46 -1.08 10.19
N GLU A 30 2.75 -2.17 10.91
CA GLU A 30 3.03 -2.14 12.35
C GLU A 30 4.28 -1.29 12.70
N SER A 31 5.18 -1.13 11.73
CA SER A 31 6.40 -0.33 11.88
C SER A 31 6.16 1.17 11.68
N VAL A 32 5.01 1.57 11.13
CA VAL A 32 4.62 2.96 10.90
C VAL A 32 4.06 3.57 12.20
N THR A 33 4.97 4.01 13.07
CA THR A 33 4.62 4.58 14.38
C THR A 33 5.24 5.97 14.59
N TYR A 34 4.66 6.78 15.48
CA TYR A 34 5.26 8.07 15.85
C TYR A 34 6.69 7.94 16.37
N ASP A 35 7.00 6.85 17.09
CA ASP A 35 8.35 6.56 17.55
C ASP A 35 9.32 6.39 16.38
N ARG A 36 8.91 5.60 15.38
CA ARG A 36 9.73 5.38 14.19
C ARG A 36 9.91 6.65 13.39
N LEU A 37 8.83 7.39 13.13
CA LEU A 37 8.90 8.67 12.41
C LEU A 37 9.77 9.68 13.16
N ALA A 38 9.64 9.79 14.49
CA ALA A 38 10.45 10.70 15.29
C ALA A 38 11.95 10.37 15.18
N LYS A 39 12.30 9.08 15.24
CA LYS A 39 13.68 8.60 15.10
C LYS A 39 14.27 8.93 13.73
N GLU A 40 13.53 8.69 12.65
CA GLU A 40 13.99 8.89 11.27
C GLU A 40 14.02 10.37 10.85
N THR A 41 13.11 11.18 11.38
CA THR A 41 13.03 12.62 11.05
C THR A 41 13.83 13.50 12.00
N GLY A 42 14.21 12.99 13.18
CA GLY A 42 14.80 13.77 14.28
C GLY A 42 13.79 14.72 14.96
N LEU A 43 12.49 14.59 14.68
CA LEU A 43 11.45 15.46 15.23
C LEU A 43 10.84 14.89 16.50
N ARG A 44 10.27 15.77 17.33
CA ARG A 44 9.48 15.37 18.49
C ARG A 44 8.13 14.80 18.05
N LYS A 45 7.60 13.82 18.79
CA LYS A 45 6.26 13.26 18.55
C LYS A 45 5.17 14.34 18.53
N SER A 46 5.23 15.33 19.41
CA SER A 46 4.28 16.45 19.45
C SER A 46 4.30 17.30 18.17
N THR A 47 5.46 17.42 17.52
CA THR A 47 5.57 18.10 16.22
C THR A 47 4.90 17.26 15.13
N LEU A 48 5.13 15.95 15.11
CA LEU A 48 4.49 15.04 14.16
C LEU A 48 2.97 14.95 14.36
N GLN A 49 2.49 15.04 15.60
CA GLN A 49 1.05 15.12 15.91
C GLN A 49 0.38 16.37 15.33
N GLY A 50 1.14 17.46 15.14
CA GLY A 50 0.66 18.64 14.43
C GLY A 50 0.47 18.45 12.92
N TYR A 51 1.09 17.43 12.33
CA TYR A 51 0.88 17.04 10.92
C TYR A 51 -0.13 15.89 10.81
N TYR A 52 -0.07 14.92 11.74
CA TYR A 52 -0.89 13.73 11.78
C TYR A 52 -1.54 13.62 13.15
N PRO A 53 -2.79 14.08 13.33
CA PRO A 53 -3.46 14.04 14.64
C PRO A 53 -3.64 12.65 15.24
N SER A 54 -3.66 11.59 14.40
CA SER A 54 -3.73 10.20 14.87
C SER A 54 -2.95 9.25 13.95
N ASN A 55 -2.64 8.03 14.43
CA ASN A 55 -2.00 6.98 13.62
C ASN A 55 -2.82 6.61 12.37
N ARG A 56 -4.15 6.81 12.39
CA ARG A 56 -5.01 6.52 11.24
C ARG A 56 -4.71 7.44 10.06
N GLU A 57 -4.25 8.66 10.32
CA GLU A 57 -3.89 9.67 9.31
C GLU A 57 -2.65 9.26 8.50
N PHE A 58 -1.81 8.35 9.02
CA PHE A 58 -0.70 7.82 8.23
C PHE A 58 -1.18 7.05 7.00
N ALA A 59 -2.42 6.53 7.00
CA ALA A 59 -2.98 5.87 5.83
C ALA A 59 -3.19 6.85 4.66
N MET A 60 -3.42 8.14 4.95
CA MET A 60 -3.54 9.17 3.92
C MET A 60 -2.21 9.37 3.17
N ALA A 61 -1.07 9.15 3.81
CA ALA A 61 0.23 9.21 3.14
C ALA A 61 0.40 8.12 2.07
N LEU A 62 -0.33 7.00 2.20
CA LEU A 62 -0.32 5.91 1.22
C LEU A 62 -1.25 6.19 0.03
N GLN A 63 -2.26 7.05 0.20
CA GLN A 63 -3.24 7.33 -0.84
C GLN A 63 -2.58 7.86 -2.11
N GLY A 64 -2.87 7.22 -3.25
CA GLY A 64 -2.29 7.56 -4.55
C GLY A 64 -0.82 7.19 -4.75
N LYS A 65 -0.13 6.65 -3.72
CA LYS A 65 1.27 6.19 -3.81
C LYS A 65 1.42 4.69 -3.97
N ILE A 66 0.41 3.93 -3.53
CA ILE A 66 0.41 2.47 -3.63
C ILE A 66 0.18 1.98 -5.05
N LEU A 67 -0.78 2.57 -5.77
CA LEU A 67 -1.18 2.09 -7.09
C LEU A 67 -0.02 2.05 -8.10
N PRO A 68 0.83 3.09 -8.24
CA PRO A 68 1.97 3.03 -9.15
C PRO A 68 2.95 1.87 -8.87
N ILE A 69 3.09 1.48 -7.60
CA ILE A 69 3.97 0.36 -7.19
C ILE A 69 3.37 -0.95 -7.69
N ILE A 70 2.08 -1.16 -7.47
CA ILE A 70 1.37 -2.35 -7.98
C ILE A 70 1.49 -2.39 -9.51
N MET A 71 1.13 -1.30 -10.18
CA MET A 71 1.15 -1.19 -11.63
C MET A 71 2.52 -1.45 -12.26
N SER A 72 3.61 -1.12 -11.56
CA SER A 72 4.97 -1.39 -12.06
C SER A 72 5.32 -2.88 -12.15
N CYS A 73 4.57 -3.74 -11.47
CA CYS A 73 4.77 -5.18 -11.46
C CYS A 73 3.74 -5.96 -12.32
N LEU A 74 2.75 -5.28 -12.89
CA LEU A 74 1.63 -5.92 -13.59
C LEU A 74 1.72 -5.75 -15.10
N ASP A 75 1.43 -6.84 -15.80
CA ASP A 75 1.25 -6.87 -17.25
C ASP A 75 -0.24 -6.99 -17.58
N LEU A 76 -0.80 -5.95 -18.20
CA LEU A 76 -2.21 -5.87 -18.57
C LEU A 76 -2.47 -6.23 -20.05
N SER A 77 -1.50 -6.86 -20.74
CA SER A 77 -1.64 -7.23 -22.15
C SER A 77 -2.63 -8.37 -22.40
N SER A 78 -2.81 -9.26 -21.43
CA SER A 78 -3.74 -10.40 -21.47
C SER A 78 -4.07 -10.88 -20.07
N ARG A 79 -5.14 -11.67 -19.92
CA ARG A 79 -5.50 -12.32 -18.65
C ARG A 79 -4.38 -13.19 -18.11
N GLU A 80 -3.75 -13.99 -18.97
CA GLU A 80 -2.67 -14.88 -18.58
C GLU A 80 -1.42 -14.09 -18.14
N ALA A 81 -1.04 -13.06 -18.89
CA ALA A 81 0.07 -12.19 -18.53
C ALA A 81 -0.18 -11.46 -17.20
N PHE A 82 -1.40 -11.01 -16.96
CA PHE A 82 -1.79 -10.40 -15.69
C PHE A 82 -1.65 -11.37 -14.51
N ILE A 83 -2.19 -12.58 -14.64
CA ILE A 83 -2.11 -13.58 -13.57
C ILE A 83 -0.65 -13.96 -13.30
N GLN A 84 0.15 -14.17 -14.35
CA GLN A 84 1.56 -14.52 -14.21
C GLN A 84 2.39 -13.38 -13.59
N SER A 85 2.23 -12.15 -14.08
CA SER A 85 2.93 -10.98 -13.55
C SER A 85 2.54 -10.69 -12.10
N TRP A 86 1.26 -10.90 -11.73
CA TRP A 86 0.81 -10.83 -10.34
C TRP A 86 1.51 -11.87 -9.45
N GLU A 87 1.55 -13.13 -9.87
CA GLU A 87 2.22 -14.20 -9.12
C GLU A 87 3.73 -13.95 -8.97
N GLN A 88 4.37 -13.40 -9.99
CA GLN A 88 5.76 -12.97 -9.93
C GLN A 88 5.93 -11.80 -8.96
N GLY A 89 5.06 -10.79 -9.04
CA GLY A 89 4.99 -9.65 -8.14
C GLY A 89 4.86 -10.04 -6.67
N LEU A 90 4.18 -11.14 -6.33
CA LEU A 90 4.15 -11.63 -4.94
C LEU A 90 5.52 -12.03 -4.38
N SER A 91 6.54 -12.21 -5.23
CA SER A 91 7.94 -12.41 -4.85
C SER A 91 8.67 -11.08 -4.59
N GLU A 92 8.16 -9.98 -5.14
CA GLU A 92 8.70 -8.64 -4.93
C GLU A 92 8.26 -8.10 -3.58
N THR A 93 9.22 -7.59 -2.80
CA THR A 93 8.97 -7.19 -1.40
C THR A 93 7.86 -6.15 -1.30
N GLN A 94 7.94 -5.10 -2.12
CA GLN A 94 7.00 -3.97 -2.06
C GLN A 94 5.59 -4.38 -2.47
N PHE A 95 5.46 -5.13 -3.55
CA PHE A 95 4.17 -5.64 -4.03
C PHE A 95 3.56 -6.59 -2.99
N SER A 96 4.35 -7.55 -2.48
CA SER A 96 3.92 -8.47 -1.42
C SER A 96 3.41 -7.74 -0.18
N MET A 97 4.09 -6.67 0.26
CA MET A 97 3.66 -5.86 1.40
C MET A 97 2.33 -5.16 1.16
N VAL A 98 2.10 -4.65 -0.05
CA VAL A 98 0.82 -4.03 -0.43
C VAL A 98 -0.30 -5.05 -0.42
N ILE A 99 -0.09 -6.24 -0.98
CA ILE A 99 -1.11 -7.29 -0.99
C ILE A 99 -1.40 -7.80 0.43
N ARG A 100 -0.37 -7.97 1.27
CA ARG A 100 -0.55 -8.29 2.70
C ARG A 100 -1.39 -7.24 3.41
N MET A 101 -1.18 -5.96 3.11
CA MET A 101 -2.00 -4.88 3.67
C MET A 101 -3.46 -5.00 3.24
N PHE A 102 -3.75 -5.28 1.97
CA PHE A 102 -5.12 -5.47 1.49
C PHE A 102 -5.82 -6.63 2.20
N VAL A 103 -5.16 -7.78 2.30
CA VAL A 103 -5.69 -8.97 3.00
C VAL A 103 -5.90 -8.68 4.49
N ALA A 104 -4.92 -8.08 5.17
CA ALA A 104 -5.01 -7.77 6.59
C ALA A 104 -6.11 -6.74 6.90
N ASN A 105 -6.33 -5.77 6.01
CA ASN A 105 -7.40 -4.78 6.18
C ASN A 105 -8.78 -5.36 5.86
N ALA A 106 -8.89 -6.32 4.93
CA ALA A 106 -10.14 -7.01 4.65
C ALA A 106 -10.62 -7.87 5.85
N ALA A 107 -9.69 -8.38 6.67
CA ALA A 107 -10.00 -9.17 7.86
C ALA A 107 -10.43 -8.32 9.08
N LYS A 108 -10.33 -6.99 9.03
CA LYS A 108 -10.72 -6.09 10.13
C LYS A 108 -12.22 -5.77 10.04
N THR A 109 -12.88 -5.71 11.20
CA THR A 109 -14.33 -5.42 11.33
C THR A 109 -14.72 -4.03 10.81
N GLU A 110 -13.78 -3.08 10.82
CA GLU A 110 -13.91 -1.76 10.20
C GLU A 110 -13.03 -1.72 8.95
N SER A 111 -13.64 -1.86 7.76
CA SER A 111 -12.92 -1.72 6.50
C SER A 111 -12.43 -0.28 6.33
N ASN A 112 -11.13 -0.08 6.13
CA ASN A 112 -10.60 1.25 5.80
C ASN A 112 -11.09 1.65 4.39
N PRO A 113 -11.86 2.76 4.23
CA PRO A 113 -12.39 3.19 2.93
C PRO A 113 -11.32 3.34 1.85
N SER A 114 -10.09 3.71 2.24
CA SER A 114 -8.96 3.85 1.31
C SER A 114 -8.50 2.50 0.73
N THR A 115 -8.68 1.39 1.46
CA THR A 115 -8.35 0.04 0.95
C THR A 115 -9.40 -0.43 -0.06
N GLN A 116 -10.69 -0.22 0.22
CA GLN A 116 -11.76 -0.55 -0.72
C GLN A 116 -11.62 0.23 -2.02
N GLY A 117 -11.38 1.55 -1.94
CA GLY A 117 -11.12 2.37 -3.13
C GLY A 117 -9.91 1.91 -3.93
N GLY A 118 -8.86 1.41 -3.27
CA GLY A 118 -7.69 0.85 -3.95
C GLY A 118 -8.01 -0.41 -4.76
N VAL A 119 -8.77 -1.35 -4.19
CA VAL A 119 -9.19 -2.58 -4.89
C VAL A 119 -10.18 -2.28 -6.01
N LEU A 120 -11.16 -1.39 -5.78
CA LEU A 120 -12.09 -0.94 -6.82
C LEU A 120 -11.35 -0.31 -8.01
N LYS A 121 -10.33 0.52 -7.75
CA LYS A 121 -9.51 1.10 -8.81
C LYS A 121 -8.75 0.05 -9.62
N LEU A 122 -8.30 -1.04 -8.98
CA LEU A 122 -7.68 -2.16 -9.71
C LEU A 122 -8.69 -2.88 -10.61
N ILE A 123 -9.92 -3.12 -10.11
CA ILE A 123 -11.00 -3.72 -10.92
C ILE A 123 -11.30 -2.84 -12.14
N GLU A 124 -11.43 -1.52 -11.95
CA GLU A 124 -11.63 -0.57 -13.06
C GLU A 124 -10.50 -0.65 -14.09
N ILE A 125 -9.24 -0.66 -13.65
CA ILE A 125 -8.08 -0.74 -14.54
C ILE A 125 -8.08 -2.04 -15.34
N ILE A 126 -8.41 -3.16 -14.71
CA ILE A 126 -8.50 -4.46 -15.38
C ILE A 126 -9.63 -4.43 -16.42
N ALA A 127 -10.80 -3.91 -16.07
CA ALA A 127 -11.92 -3.79 -17.01
C ALA A 127 -11.59 -2.87 -18.21
N GLU A 128 -10.82 -1.80 -17.98
CA GLU A 128 -10.36 -0.89 -19.04
C GLU A 128 -9.37 -1.56 -20.01
N HIS A 129 -8.44 -2.38 -19.51
CA HIS A 129 -7.38 -2.99 -20.33
C HIS A 129 -7.77 -4.37 -20.90
N LEU A 130 -8.70 -5.07 -20.25
CA LEU A 130 -9.18 -6.41 -20.61
C LEU A 130 -10.72 -6.41 -20.76
N PRO A 131 -11.30 -5.66 -21.72
CA PRO A 131 -12.75 -5.43 -21.82
C PRO A 131 -13.58 -6.68 -22.17
N GLY A 132 -12.94 -7.80 -22.51
CA GLY A 132 -13.58 -9.09 -22.78
C GLY A 132 -13.54 -10.08 -21.62
N GLU A 133 -12.91 -9.72 -20.50
CA GLU A 133 -12.72 -10.57 -19.34
C GLU A 133 -13.55 -10.09 -18.15
N ASP A 134 -13.90 -11.00 -17.24
CA ASP A 134 -14.51 -10.64 -15.97
C ASP A 134 -13.44 -10.14 -14.99
N ALA A 135 -13.36 -8.81 -14.84
CA ALA A 135 -12.40 -8.17 -13.94
C ALA A 135 -12.58 -8.56 -12.46
N HIS A 136 -13.81 -8.87 -12.03
CA HIS A 136 -14.07 -9.34 -10.67
C HIS A 136 -13.53 -10.76 -10.48
N GLU A 137 -13.81 -11.65 -11.44
CA GLU A 137 -13.29 -13.03 -11.42
C GLU A 137 -11.76 -13.06 -11.40
N ILE A 138 -11.12 -12.20 -12.20
CA ILE A 138 -9.66 -12.06 -12.24
C ILE A 138 -9.12 -11.61 -10.86
N ILE A 139 -9.72 -10.57 -10.26
CA ILE A 139 -9.30 -10.08 -8.95
C ILE A 139 -9.50 -11.13 -7.86
N ASP A 140 -10.65 -11.81 -7.84
CA ASP A 140 -10.92 -12.89 -6.87
C ASP A 140 -9.89 -14.01 -7.00
N LEU A 141 -9.54 -14.41 -8.22
CA LEU A 141 -8.52 -15.42 -8.49
C LEU A 141 -7.14 -14.99 -7.96
N VAL A 142 -6.66 -13.80 -8.31
CA VAL A 142 -5.31 -13.36 -7.91
C VAL A 142 -5.23 -13.04 -6.42
N MET A 143 -6.30 -12.53 -5.81
CA MET A 143 -6.38 -12.34 -4.36
C MET A 143 -6.41 -13.67 -3.63
N GLY A 144 -7.15 -14.67 -4.12
CA GLY A 144 -7.14 -16.03 -3.60
C GLY A 144 -5.74 -16.67 -3.68
N LYS A 145 -5.09 -16.60 -4.84
CA LYS A 145 -3.69 -17.03 -5.03
C LYS A 145 -2.74 -16.32 -4.06
N SER A 146 -2.96 -15.04 -3.83
CA SER A 146 -2.18 -14.25 -2.88
C SER A 146 -2.33 -14.78 -1.45
N VAL A 147 -3.54 -14.99 -0.97
CA VAL A 147 -3.79 -15.58 0.36
C VAL A 147 -3.14 -16.95 0.49
N MET A 148 -3.30 -17.83 -0.51
CA MET A 148 -2.66 -19.14 -0.52
C MET A 148 -1.14 -19.01 -0.43
N ARG A 149 -0.53 -18.11 -1.20
CA ARG A 149 0.91 -17.87 -1.15
C ARG A 149 1.36 -17.29 0.19
N LEU A 150 0.55 -16.47 0.85
CA LEU A 150 0.85 -15.97 2.19
C LEU A 150 0.77 -17.06 3.26
N LEU A 151 -0.20 -17.97 3.15
CA LEU A 151 -0.38 -19.10 4.06
C LEU A 151 0.72 -20.16 3.91
N PHE A 152 1.11 -20.51 2.69
CA PHE A 152 2.04 -21.61 2.41
C PHE A 152 3.47 -21.15 2.07
N GLY A 153 3.66 -19.88 1.72
CA GLY A 153 4.97 -19.34 1.31
C GLY A 153 5.88 -18.94 2.48
N ALA A 154 5.36 -18.80 3.70
CA ALA A 154 6.16 -18.45 4.88
C ALA A 154 7.10 -19.58 5.37
N GLN A 155 7.02 -20.79 4.80
CA GLN A 155 7.82 -21.95 5.22
C GLN A 155 9.11 -22.19 4.43
N ARG A 156 9.59 -21.24 3.61
CA ARG A 156 10.81 -21.42 2.78
C ARG A 156 12.02 -20.57 3.17
N THR A 157 12.10 -20.14 4.42
CA THR A 157 13.36 -19.65 5.01
C THR A 157 13.69 -20.49 6.24
N ALA A 158 14.30 -21.64 5.99
CA ALA A 158 15.08 -22.41 6.96
C ALA A 158 16.46 -22.62 6.35
#